data_AF-A0A5M8QJ94-F1
#
_entry.id   AF-A0A5M8QJ94-F1
#
_cell.length_a   1.000
_cell.length_b   1.000
_cell.length_c   1.000
_cell.angle_alpha   90.00
_cell.angle_beta   90.00
_cell.angle_gamma   90.00
#
_symmetry.space_group_name_H-M   'P 1'
#
loop_
_entity.id
_entity.type
_entity.pdbx_description
1 polymer ?
#
loop_
_entity_poly.entity_id
_entity_poly.type
_entity_poly.pdbx_seq_one_letter_code
_entity_poly.pdbx_strand_id
1 'polypeptide(L)'
;MRLIYLSLALVLLTSLTSPVLAQKLPLDSLRKPSRHYAKSQFAGDIGLVSLGLGRQFLRNRLEADLSLGFLPKKVGGDDIFTLAVKATYLPTKPVAVGRVDWWPITLGGQLGYTFGEEYFASERYLSKYPNSYYRFSTALNTYFFAGGQVNLARIRGGQRWTGYYEVGAPGEYLVSYLTNPRYLSPGKIFNLALGAKFSL
;
A
#
# COMPACT_ATOMS: atom_id res chain seq x y z
N MET A 1 3.40 -18.05 -22.19
CA MET A 1 2.91 -17.05 -21.21
C MET A 1 3.61 -17.08 -19.85
N ARG A 2 4.39 -18.11 -19.48
CA ARG A 2 5.15 -18.12 -18.21
C ARG A 2 6.46 -17.29 -18.23
N LEU A 3 7.04 -17.01 -19.40
CA LEU A 3 8.31 -16.27 -19.52
C LEU A 3 8.20 -14.76 -19.26
N ILE A 4 7.03 -14.14 -19.44
CA ILE A 4 6.87 -12.69 -19.31
C ILE A 4 6.80 -12.26 -17.83
N TYR A 5 6.27 -13.11 -16.95
CA TYR A 5 6.24 -12.85 -15.50
C TYR A 5 7.62 -13.00 -14.87
N LEU A 6 8.44 -13.93 -15.37
CA LEU A 6 9.83 -14.11 -14.94
C LEU A 6 10.73 -12.93 -15.35
N SER A 7 10.51 -12.34 -16.53
CA SER A 7 11.29 -11.17 -16.96
C SER A 7 10.93 -9.90 -16.20
N LEU A 8 9.66 -9.69 -15.83
CA LEU A 8 9.25 -8.54 -15.02
C LEU A 8 9.78 -8.62 -13.58
N ALA A 9 9.76 -9.82 -12.98
CA ALA A 9 10.33 -10.07 -11.66
C ALA A 9 11.87 -9.91 -11.66
N LEU A 10 12.54 -10.31 -12.74
CA LEU A 10 14.00 -10.19 -12.89
C LEU A 10 14.45 -8.73 -13.11
N VAL A 11 13.67 -7.92 -13.85
CA VAL A 11 13.94 -6.48 -14.01
C VAL A 11 13.68 -5.70 -12.72
N LEU A 12 12.73 -6.13 -11.88
CA LEU A 12 12.57 -5.57 -10.54
C LEU A 12 13.73 -5.94 -9.62
N LEU A 13 14.21 -7.20 -9.65
CA LEU A 13 15.35 -7.64 -8.84
C LEU A 13 16.66 -6.93 -9.23
N THR A 14 16.90 -6.64 -10.50
CA THR A 14 18.13 -5.93 -10.93
C THR A 14 18.11 -4.43 -10.58
N SER A 15 16.95 -3.84 -10.29
CA SER A 15 16.86 -2.49 -9.73
C SER A 15 17.15 -2.42 -8.22
N LEU A 16 17.14 -3.57 -7.53
CA LEU A 16 17.43 -3.70 -6.09
C LEU A 16 18.92 -3.93 -5.77
N THR A 17 19.74 -4.33 -6.75
CA THR A 17 21.17 -4.66 -6.54
C THR A 17 22.12 -3.48 -6.76
N SER A 18 21.70 -2.25 -6.46
CA SER A 18 22.70 -1.20 -6.25
C SER A 18 23.46 -1.55 -4.98
N PRO A 19 24.80 -1.63 -4.99
CA PRO A 19 25.55 -1.94 -3.78
C PRO A 19 25.25 -0.86 -2.75
N VAL A 20 24.59 -1.25 -1.66
CA VAL A 20 24.49 -0.44 -0.44
C VAL A 20 25.87 -0.42 0.18
N LEU A 21 26.77 0.34 -0.44
CA LEU A 21 27.98 0.83 0.22
C LEU A 21 27.48 1.72 1.34
N ALA A 22 27.70 1.26 2.58
CA ALA A 22 27.48 2.03 3.79
C ALA A 22 28.44 3.24 3.81
N GLN A 23 28.13 4.26 3.01
CA GLN A 23 28.75 5.57 3.14
C GLN A 23 28.23 6.18 4.45
N LYS A 24 29.17 6.49 5.36
CA LYS A 24 28.89 7.37 6.51
C LYS A 24 28.37 8.69 5.98
N LEU A 25 27.05 8.84 5.96
CA LEU A 25 26.36 10.04 5.52
C LEU A 25 26.71 11.21 6.47
N PRO A 26 27.12 12.37 5.94
CA PRO A 26 27.40 13.57 6.75
C PRO A 26 26.19 13.95 7.60
N LEU A 27 26.41 14.39 8.84
CA LEU A 27 25.35 14.71 9.81
C LEU A 27 24.33 15.75 9.27
N ASP A 28 24.73 16.61 8.33
CA ASP A 28 23.88 17.60 7.66
C ASP A 28 22.90 17.02 6.63
N SER A 29 23.15 15.80 6.14
CA SER A 29 22.24 15.09 5.23
C SER A 29 20.99 14.54 5.94
N LEU A 30 21.01 14.44 7.29
CA LEU A 30 19.87 14.02 8.11
C LEU A 30 18.70 14.99 8.09
N ARG A 31 18.89 16.21 7.55
CA ARG A 31 17.85 17.22 7.48
C ARG A 31 16.92 17.05 6.28
N LYS A 32 17.33 16.28 5.26
CA LYS A 32 16.49 15.97 4.11
C LYS A 32 16.03 14.52 4.25
N PRO A 33 14.72 14.25 4.42
CA PRO A 33 14.24 12.88 4.53
C PRO A 33 14.68 12.10 3.29
N SER A 34 15.23 10.91 3.52
CA SER A 34 15.62 10.00 2.45
C SER A 34 14.45 9.78 1.52
N ARG A 35 14.75 9.68 0.23
CA ARG A 35 13.71 9.38 -0.76
C ARG A 35 13.19 7.96 -0.62
N HIS A 36 13.89 7.08 0.09
CA HIS A 36 13.49 5.69 0.29
C HIS A 36 12.99 5.49 1.72
N TYR A 37 12.00 4.62 1.87
CA TYR A 37 11.46 4.26 3.17
C TYR A 37 11.06 2.79 3.20
N ALA A 38 11.14 2.20 4.39
CA ALA A 38 10.43 0.98 4.73
C ALA A 38 9.07 1.33 5.32
N LYS A 39 8.08 0.48 5.10
CA LYS A 39 6.69 0.69 5.51
C LYS A 39 6.15 -0.58 6.13
N SER A 40 5.41 -0.44 7.21
CA SER A 40 4.59 -1.50 7.77
C SER A 40 3.15 -1.03 7.90
N GLN A 41 2.21 -1.93 7.64
CA GLN A 41 0.79 -1.66 7.78
C GLN A 41 0.12 -2.77 8.57
N PHE A 42 -0.86 -2.38 9.35
CA PHE A 42 -1.82 -3.25 10.02
C PHE A 42 -3.20 -3.00 9.42
N ALA A 43 -3.87 -4.09 9.05
CA ALA A 43 -5.18 -4.12 8.39
C ALA A 43 -5.21 -3.38 7.04
N GLY A 44 -6.44 -3.21 6.52
CA GLY A 44 -6.72 -2.76 5.16
C GLY A 44 -6.82 -3.93 4.19
N ASP A 45 -6.66 -3.64 2.90
CA ASP A 45 -6.86 -4.59 1.81
C ASP A 45 -5.65 -5.50 1.51
N ILE A 46 -4.46 -5.18 2.04
CA ILE A 46 -3.21 -5.94 1.81
C ILE A 46 -3.14 -7.19 2.71
N GLY A 47 -3.99 -7.29 3.75
CA GLY A 47 -3.95 -8.35 4.75
C GLY A 47 -3.94 -7.80 6.18
N LEU A 48 -3.72 -8.67 7.16
CA LEU A 48 -3.68 -8.28 8.57
C LEU A 48 -2.42 -7.48 8.89
N VAL A 49 -1.28 -7.94 8.38
CA VAL A 49 0.02 -7.27 8.52
C VAL A 49 0.70 -7.21 7.16
N SER A 50 1.40 -6.13 6.88
CA SER A 50 2.23 -6.02 5.68
C SER A 50 3.53 -5.29 5.93
N LEU A 51 4.52 -5.63 5.12
CA LEU A 51 5.83 -5.00 5.07
C LEU A 51 6.14 -4.61 3.64
N GLY A 52 6.66 -3.41 3.44
CA GLY A 52 6.91 -2.87 2.13
C GLY A 52 8.10 -1.92 2.08
N LEU A 53 8.53 -1.67 0.86
CA LEU A 53 9.57 -0.71 0.53
C LEU A 53 9.00 0.27 -0.49
N GLY A 54 9.34 1.55 -0.33
CA GLY A 54 8.80 2.58 -1.18
C GLY A 54 9.74 3.75 -1.38
N ARG A 55 9.33 4.61 -2.30
CA ARG A 55 10.06 5.80 -2.70
C ARG A 55 9.15 7.03 -2.79
N GLN A 56 9.69 8.17 -2.40
CA GLN A 56 9.10 9.48 -2.55
C GLN A 56 9.55 10.18 -3.84
N PHE A 57 8.58 10.77 -4.53
CA PHE A 57 8.68 11.51 -5.78
C PHE A 57 8.05 12.90 -5.64
N LEU A 58 8.19 13.74 -6.67
CA LEU A 58 7.55 15.06 -6.77
C LEU A 58 7.74 15.95 -5.51
N ARG A 59 8.99 16.03 -5.02
CA ARG A 59 9.34 16.78 -3.79
C ARG A 59 8.51 16.31 -2.58
N ASN A 60 8.42 14.99 -2.40
CA ASN A 60 7.75 14.31 -1.29
C ASN A 60 6.22 14.49 -1.27
N ARG A 61 5.63 14.70 -2.45
CA ARG A 61 4.16 14.77 -2.61
C ARG A 61 3.55 13.49 -3.17
N LEU A 62 4.35 12.63 -3.77
CA LEU A 62 3.90 11.35 -4.29
C LEU A 62 4.78 10.25 -3.72
N GLU A 63 4.15 9.21 -3.23
CA GLU A 63 4.77 8.01 -2.70
C GLU A 63 4.35 6.83 -3.57
N ALA A 64 5.31 5.99 -3.96
CA ALA A 64 5.02 4.70 -4.55
C ALA A 64 5.71 3.62 -3.71
N ASP A 65 4.94 2.61 -3.31
CA ASP A 65 5.43 1.49 -2.49
C ASP A 65 4.98 0.13 -3.02
N LEU A 66 5.82 -0.87 -2.77
CA LEU A 66 5.52 -2.28 -2.96
C LEU A 66 5.50 -2.94 -1.59
N SER A 67 4.38 -3.59 -1.25
CA SER A 67 4.15 -4.22 0.05
C SER A 67 3.78 -5.68 -0.13
N LEU A 68 4.30 -6.54 0.74
CA LEU A 68 3.86 -7.93 0.92
C LEU A 68 3.06 -8.03 2.21
N GLY A 69 1.83 -8.49 2.10
CA GLY A 69 0.94 -8.73 3.21
C GLY A 69 0.69 -10.20 3.47
N PHE A 70 0.30 -10.46 4.72
CA PHE A 70 -0.08 -11.76 5.22
C PHE A 70 -1.35 -11.64 6.05
N LEU A 71 -2.30 -12.52 5.78
CA LEU A 71 -3.54 -12.68 6.52
C LEU A 71 -3.58 -14.13 7.04
N PRO A 72 -3.49 -14.35 8.36
CA PRO A 72 -3.48 -15.69 8.91
C PRO A 72 -4.88 -16.33 8.90
N LYS A 73 -4.93 -17.64 8.76
CA LYS A 73 -6.15 -18.47 8.77
C LYS A 73 -7.09 -18.20 9.93
N LYS A 74 -6.56 -17.90 11.12
CA LYS A 74 -7.35 -17.58 12.32
C LYS A 74 -8.26 -16.35 12.14
N VAL A 75 -7.90 -15.46 11.21
CA VAL A 75 -8.63 -14.22 10.92
C VAL A 75 -9.31 -14.30 9.56
N GLY A 76 -8.61 -14.79 8.53
CA GLY A 76 -9.08 -14.80 7.14
C GLY A 76 -9.77 -16.09 6.69
N GLY A 77 -9.84 -17.13 7.53
CA GLY A 77 -10.35 -18.45 7.14
C GLY A 77 -9.33 -19.31 6.38
N ASP A 78 -8.32 -18.68 5.75
CA ASP A 78 -7.14 -19.32 5.16
C ASP A 78 -5.87 -18.46 5.29
N ASP A 79 -4.71 -19.05 5.03
CA ASP A 79 -3.42 -18.36 5.00
C ASP A 79 -3.22 -17.68 3.64
N ILE A 80 -3.42 -16.36 3.61
CA ILE A 80 -3.46 -15.59 2.39
C ILE A 80 -2.24 -14.65 2.33
N PHE A 81 -1.53 -14.68 1.20
CA PHE A 81 -0.46 -13.75 0.89
C PHE A 81 -0.89 -12.80 -0.21
N THR A 82 -0.58 -11.51 -0.06
CA THR A 82 -0.96 -10.48 -1.04
C THR A 82 0.23 -9.59 -1.35
N LEU A 83 0.55 -9.42 -2.63
CA LEU A 83 1.50 -8.42 -3.10
C LEU A 83 0.73 -7.17 -3.52
N ALA A 84 1.06 -6.01 -2.97
CA ALA A 84 0.37 -4.77 -3.26
C ALA A 84 1.32 -3.69 -3.79
N VAL A 85 0.97 -3.09 -4.92
CA VAL A 85 1.58 -1.86 -5.42
C VAL A 85 0.66 -0.71 -5.03
N LYS A 86 1.22 0.34 -4.44
CA LYS A 86 0.46 1.45 -3.88
C LYS A 86 1.03 2.79 -4.29
N ALA A 87 0.14 3.72 -4.59
CA ALA A 87 0.47 5.10 -4.90
C ALA A 87 -0.28 6.03 -3.94
N THR A 88 0.44 6.84 -3.18
CA THR A 88 -0.11 7.77 -2.20
C THR A 88 0.28 9.21 -2.56
N TYR A 89 -0.71 10.06 -2.76
CA TYR A 89 -0.59 11.48 -3.02
C TYR A 89 -0.85 12.31 -1.76
N LEU A 90 0.02 13.29 -1.53
CA LEU A 90 -0.04 14.24 -0.43
C LEU A 90 -0.36 15.62 -1.02
N PRO A 91 -1.65 15.98 -1.17
CA PRO A 91 -2.07 17.21 -1.84
C PRO A 91 -1.64 18.48 -1.09
N THR A 92 -1.54 18.40 0.23
CA THR A 92 -1.27 19.52 1.12
C THR A 92 0.20 19.55 1.56
N LYS A 93 0.67 20.75 1.95
CA LYS A 93 1.95 20.87 2.67
C LYS A 93 1.75 20.41 4.13
N PRO A 94 2.79 19.89 4.79
CA PRO A 94 2.68 19.57 6.21
C PRO A 94 2.37 20.82 7.02
N VAL A 95 1.47 20.66 7.98
CA VAL A 95 1.17 21.64 9.02
C VAL A 95 2.02 21.31 10.24
N ALA A 96 2.77 22.30 10.72
CA ALA A 96 3.55 22.17 11.94
C ALA A 96 2.61 22.19 13.15
N VAL A 97 2.52 21.10 13.90
CA VAL A 97 1.73 21.01 15.13
C VAL A 97 2.66 20.64 16.27
N GLY A 98 3.09 21.65 17.03
CA GLY A 98 4.06 21.47 18.11
C GLY A 98 5.38 20.88 17.62
N ARG A 99 5.64 19.60 17.95
CA ARG A 99 6.88 18.88 17.60
C ARG A 99 6.72 17.91 16.43
N VAL A 100 5.58 17.91 15.74
CA VAL A 100 5.33 17.04 14.59
C VAL A 100 4.96 17.84 13.36
N ASP A 101 5.26 17.26 12.19
CA ASP A 101 4.80 17.76 10.91
C ASP A 101 3.64 16.86 10.44
N TRP A 102 2.44 17.41 10.36
CA TRP A 102 1.21 16.67 10.08
C TRP A 102 0.71 16.96 8.67
N TRP A 103 0.48 15.91 7.88
CA TRP A 103 -0.28 15.98 6.64
C TRP A 103 -1.72 15.59 6.94
N PRO A 104 -2.66 16.55 6.91
CA PRO A 104 -4.04 16.31 7.29
C PRO A 104 -4.78 15.40 6.31
N ILE A 105 -4.35 15.40 5.04
CA ILE A 105 -4.98 14.65 3.97
C ILE A 105 -3.91 13.95 3.15
N THR A 106 -4.05 12.63 3.02
CA THR A 106 -3.42 11.76 2.04
C THR A 106 -4.52 11.09 1.21
N LEU A 107 -4.25 10.84 -0.07
CA LEU A 107 -5.18 10.15 -0.96
C LEU A 107 -4.38 9.13 -1.75
N GLY A 108 -4.97 7.99 -2.09
CA GLY A 108 -4.22 7.02 -2.88
C GLY A 108 -5.03 5.87 -3.40
N GLY A 109 -4.33 5.08 -4.21
CA GLY A 109 -4.83 3.86 -4.81
C GLY A 109 -3.82 2.74 -4.63
N GLN A 110 -4.33 1.52 -4.61
CA GLN A 110 -3.58 0.29 -4.49
C GLN A 110 -4.10 -0.71 -5.51
N LEU A 111 -3.16 -1.44 -6.09
CA LEU A 111 -3.40 -2.64 -6.88
C LEU A 111 -2.74 -3.80 -6.16
N GLY A 112 -3.54 -4.73 -5.65
CA GLY A 112 -3.06 -5.95 -5.03
C GLY A 112 -3.17 -7.16 -5.95
N TYR A 113 -2.34 -8.15 -5.65
CA TYR A 113 -2.33 -9.48 -6.22
C TYR A 113 -2.33 -10.50 -5.08
N THR A 114 -3.41 -11.25 -4.95
CA THR A 114 -3.53 -12.29 -3.92
C THR A 114 -3.08 -13.64 -4.46
N PHE A 115 -2.16 -14.29 -3.76
CA PHE A 115 -1.63 -15.61 -4.11
C PHE A 115 -2.52 -16.72 -3.57
N GLY A 116 -2.78 -17.73 -4.41
CA GLY A 116 -3.44 -18.98 -4.05
C GLY A 116 -4.03 -19.66 -5.28
N GLU A 117 -4.16 -20.99 -5.26
CA GLU A 117 -4.76 -21.75 -6.37
C GLU A 117 -6.25 -21.46 -6.55
N GLU A 118 -6.88 -20.93 -5.51
CA GLU A 118 -8.27 -20.47 -5.48
C GLU A 118 -8.47 -19.07 -6.09
N TYR A 119 -7.38 -18.31 -6.26
CA TYR A 119 -7.41 -16.94 -6.79
C TYR A 119 -6.96 -16.91 -8.25
N PHE A 120 -7.94 -16.80 -9.16
CA PHE A 120 -7.66 -16.79 -10.60
C PHE A 120 -7.23 -15.41 -11.08
N ALA A 121 -6.00 -15.30 -11.59
CA ALA A 121 -5.42 -14.08 -12.16
C ALA A 121 -5.84 -13.78 -13.60
N SER A 122 -6.50 -14.73 -14.26
CA SER A 122 -6.71 -14.76 -15.70
C SER A 122 -8.12 -15.23 -16.01
N GLU A 123 -8.82 -14.46 -16.87
CA GLU A 123 -10.13 -14.79 -17.47
C GLU A 123 -10.19 -16.20 -18.05
N ARG A 124 -9.04 -16.79 -18.42
CA ARG A 124 -8.95 -18.11 -19.02
C ARG A 124 -9.33 -19.26 -18.08
N TYR A 125 -9.41 -19.02 -16.77
CA TYR A 125 -9.93 -19.98 -15.77
C TYR A 125 -11.39 -19.73 -15.37
N LEU A 126 -12.00 -18.59 -15.77
CA LEU A 126 -13.44 -18.36 -15.59
C LEU A 126 -14.31 -19.23 -16.51
N SER A 127 -13.74 -19.78 -17.59
CA SER A 127 -14.43 -20.69 -18.51
C SER A 127 -14.78 -22.05 -17.88
N LYS A 128 -14.25 -22.37 -16.69
CA LYS A 128 -14.57 -23.60 -15.96
C LYS A 128 -15.90 -23.53 -15.19
N TYR A 129 -16.46 -22.33 -15.01
CA TYR A 129 -17.76 -22.13 -14.36
C TYR A 129 -18.82 -21.67 -15.38
N PRO A 130 -19.91 -22.41 -15.61
CA PRO A 130 -20.81 -22.21 -16.77
C PRO A 130 -21.60 -20.89 -16.85
N ASN A 131 -21.34 -19.86 -16.04
CA ASN A 131 -22.25 -18.72 -15.90
C ASN A 131 -21.60 -17.32 -15.79
N SER A 132 -20.31 -17.13 -16.07
CA SER A 132 -19.70 -15.77 -16.01
C SER A 132 -19.93 -15.06 -14.66
N TYR A 133 -20.04 -15.84 -13.57
CA TYR A 133 -20.52 -15.36 -12.26
C TYR A 133 -19.61 -14.31 -11.62
N TYR A 134 -18.33 -14.30 -11.97
CA TYR A 134 -17.37 -13.27 -11.57
C TYR A 134 -17.09 -12.33 -12.75
N ARG A 135 -17.33 -11.03 -12.57
CA ARG A 135 -17.05 -10.00 -13.60
C ARG A 135 -15.66 -9.37 -13.46
N PHE A 136 -14.91 -9.72 -12.41
CA PHE A 136 -13.59 -9.19 -12.09
C PHE A 136 -12.62 -10.33 -11.73
N SER A 137 -11.32 -10.10 -11.96
CA SER A 137 -10.27 -11.07 -11.64
C SER A 137 -10.15 -11.22 -10.12
N THR A 138 -10.48 -12.39 -9.59
CA THR A 138 -10.41 -12.71 -8.14
C THR A 138 -9.02 -12.58 -7.53
N ALA A 139 -7.96 -12.60 -8.34
CA ALA A 139 -6.60 -12.38 -7.83
C ALA A 139 -6.18 -10.91 -7.84
N LEU A 140 -6.83 -10.03 -8.60
CA LEU A 140 -6.47 -8.61 -8.69
C LEU A 140 -7.50 -7.75 -7.98
N ASN A 141 -7.11 -7.17 -6.85
CA ASN A 141 -7.93 -6.23 -6.09
C ASN A 141 -7.46 -4.80 -6.30
N THR A 142 -8.42 -3.89 -6.44
CA THR A 142 -8.16 -2.45 -6.43
C THR A 142 -8.70 -1.87 -5.14
N TYR A 143 -7.95 -0.95 -4.54
CA TYR A 143 -8.33 -0.34 -3.27
C TYR A 143 -8.03 1.15 -3.30
N PHE A 144 -9.00 1.97 -2.89
CA PHE A 144 -8.86 3.41 -2.84
C PHE A 144 -9.01 3.88 -1.40
N PHE A 145 -8.17 4.84 -1.00
CA PHE A 145 -8.12 5.28 0.39
C PHE A 145 -7.84 6.77 0.51
N ALA A 146 -8.29 7.31 1.63
CA ALA A 146 -7.98 8.64 2.12
C ALA A 146 -7.52 8.55 3.57
N GLY A 147 -6.63 9.43 4.00
CA GLY A 147 -6.05 9.32 5.34
C GLY A 147 -5.26 10.52 5.75
N GLY A 148 -4.31 10.30 6.66
CA GLY A 148 -3.38 11.31 7.13
C GLY A 148 -2.09 10.68 7.61
N GLN A 149 -1.04 11.50 7.71
CA GLN A 149 0.26 11.04 8.21
C GLN A 149 0.94 12.10 9.06
N VAL A 150 1.69 11.66 10.07
CA VAL A 150 2.38 12.50 11.04
C VAL A 150 3.84 12.09 11.07
N ASN A 151 4.73 13.02 10.73
CA ASN A 151 6.18 12.81 10.83
C ASN A 151 6.71 13.44 12.13
N LEU A 152 7.62 12.73 12.80
CA LEU A 152 8.22 13.19 14.06
C LEU A 152 9.47 14.08 13.83
N ALA A 153 9.48 14.90 12.77
CA ALA A 153 10.62 15.67 12.28
C ALA A 153 11.30 16.54 13.33
N ARG A 154 10.55 17.01 14.33
CA ARG A 154 11.04 17.94 15.35
C ARG A 154 11.31 17.24 16.69
N ILE A 155 11.19 15.92 16.75
CA ILE A 155 11.58 15.09 17.89
C ILE A 155 12.99 14.55 17.64
N ARG A 156 13.90 14.79 18.60
CA ARG A 156 15.29 14.32 18.52
C ARG A 156 15.31 12.79 18.42
N GLY A 157 15.86 12.26 17.33
CA GLY A 157 15.92 10.81 17.06
C GLY A 157 14.66 10.24 16.40
N GLY A 158 13.56 10.99 16.34
CA GLY A 158 12.29 10.58 15.75
C GLY A 158 12.14 10.92 14.28
N GLN A 159 13.04 11.71 13.69
CA GLN A 159 12.82 12.36 12.38
C GLN A 159 12.61 11.38 11.21
N ARG A 160 13.05 10.14 11.37
CA ARG A 160 12.91 9.06 10.38
C ARG A 160 11.56 8.35 10.46
N TRP A 161 10.80 8.54 11.54
CA TRP A 161 9.53 7.88 11.79
C TRP A 161 8.37 8.74 11.33
N THR A 162 7.46 8.11 10.59
CA THR A 162 6.18 8.70 10.20
C THR A 162 5.06 7.70 10.51
N GLY A 163 4.11 8.08 11.35
CA GLY A 163 2.87 7.32 11.53
C GLY A 163 1.85 7.72 10.48
N TYR A 164 1.02 6.79 10.02
CA TYR A 164 -0.06 7.10 9.10
C TYR A 164 -1.30 6.24 9.38
N TYR A 165 -2.45 6.74 8.95
CA TYR A 165 -3.70 5.99 8.95
C TYR A 165 -4.38 6.17 7.60
N GLU A 166 -5.16 5.18 7.20
CA GLU A 166 -5.89 5.18 5.95
C GLU A 166 -7.29 4.60 6.16
N VAL A 167 -8.29 5.28 5.63
CA VAL A 167 -9.65 4.80 5.54
C VAL A 167 -9.95 4.62 4.06
N GLY A 168 -10.29 3.40 3.66
CA GLY A 168 -10.48 3.08 2.26
C GLY A 168 -11.38 1.89 2.03
N ALA A 169 -11.65 1.62 0.77
CA ALA A 169 -12.55 0.55 0.35
C ALA A 169 -12.10 -0.08 -0.97
N PRO A 170 -12.39 -1.38 -1.18
CA PRO A 170 -12.21 -2.02 -2.48
C PRO A 170 -12.99 -1.29 -3.58
N GLY A 171 -12.39 -1.20 -4.78
CA GLY A 171 -12.95 -0.46 -5.91
C GLY A 171 -14.34 -0.96 -6.34
N GLU A 172 -14.55 -2.28 -6.31
CA GLU A 172 -15.85 -2.89 -6.60
C GLU A 172 -16.96 -2.44 -5.63
N TYR A 173 -16.67 -2.36 -4.32
CA TYR A 173 -17.63 -1.88 -3.34
C TYR A 173 -17.86 -0.37 -3.43
N LEU A 174 -16.85 0.41 -3.81
CA LEU A 174 -17.02 1.83 -4.08
C LEU A 174 -17.94 2.05 -5.29
N VAL A 175 -17.73 1.32 -6.38
CA VAL A 175 -18.61 1.38 -7.55
C VAL A 175 -20.04 0.96 -7.18
N SER A 176 -20.21 -0.12 -6.42
CA SER A 176 -21.52 -0.55 -5.93
C SER A 176 -22.20 0.49 -5.03
N TYR A 177 -21.45 1.13 -4.13
CA TYR A 177 -21.98 2.18 -3.25
C TYR A 177 -22.42 3.42 -4.03
N LEU A 178 -21.62 3.85 -5.01
CA LEU A 178 -21.94 5.03 -5.83
C LEU A 178 -23.13 4.78 -6.77
N THR A 179 -23.29 3.55 -7.27
CA THR A 179 -24.40 3.18 -8.16
C THR A 179 -25.67 2.81 -7.40
N ASN A 180 -25.55 2.30 -6.17
CA ASN A 180 -26.67 1.82 -5.35
C ASN A 180 -26.56 2.26 -3.87
N PRO A 181 -26.60 3.57 -3.57
CA PRO A 181 -26.28 4.11 -2.25
C PRO A 181 -27.28 3.72 -1.13
N ARG A 182 -28.48 3.26 -1.49
CA ARG A 182 -29.53 2.89 -0.52
C ARG A 182 -29.35 1.51 0.12
N TYR A 183 -28.46 0.67 -0.42
CA TYR A 183 -28.34 -0.74 0.00
C TYR A 183 -27.09 -1.04 0.84
N LEU A 184 -26.07 -0.18 0.82
CA LEU A 184 -24.80 -0.43 1.48
C LEU A 184 -24.49 0.69 2.48
N SER A 185 -24.37 0.33 3.76
CA SER A 185 -23.94 1.27 4.80
C SER A 185 -22.43 1.55 4.68
N PRO A 186 -21.98 2.81 4.80
CA PRO A 186 -20.56 3.16 4.76
C PRO A 186 -19.70 2.35 5.72
N GLY A 187 -20.21 2.03 6.91
CA GLY A 187 -19.50 1.24 7.92
C GLY A 187 -19.24 -0.22 7.54
N LYS A 188 -19.87 -0.71 6.46
CA LYS A 188 -19.64 -2.07 5.93
C LYS A 188 -18.63 -2.12 4.79
N ILE A 189 -18.23 -0.96 4.27
CA ILE A 189 -17.42 -0.85 3.05
C ILE A 189 -16.05 -0.27 3.35
N PHE A 190 -15.98 0.68 4.30
CA PHE A 190 -14.73 1.34 4.65
C PHE A 190 -13.98 0.58 5.75
N ASN A 191 -12.70 0.34 5.49
CA ASN A 191 -11.75 -0.27 6.41
C ASN A 191 -10.73 0.75 6.88
N LEU A 192 -10.37 0.69 8.17
CA LEU A 192 -9.28 1.47 8.74
C LEU A 192 -7.99 0.64 8.73
N ALA A 193 -6.93 1.22 8.18
CA ALA A 193 -5.58 0.70 8.26
C ALA A 193 -4.70 1.68 9.04
N LEU A 194 -3.76 1.14 9.81
CA LEU A 194 -2.79 1.90 10.58
C LEU A 194 -1.40 1.47 10.15
N GLY A 195 -0.44 2.38 10.08
CA GLY A 195 0.92 1.98 9.71
C GLY A 195 1.99 2.96 10.14
N ALA A 196 3.22 2.50 9.95
CA ALA A 196 4.42 3.25 10.24
C ALA A 196 5.37 3.20 9.04
N LYS A 197 6.07 4.31 8.81
CA LYS A 197 7.15 4.43 7.82
C LYS A 197 8.45 4.79 8.53
N PHE A 198 9.52 4.18 8.04
CA PHE A 198 10.89 4.47 8.46
C PHE A 198 11.71 4.91 7.26
N SER A 199 12.21 6.15 7.28
CA SER A 199 13.10 6.68 6.24
C SER A 199 14.49 6.04 6.34
N LEU A 200 14.98 5.52 5.21
CA LEU A 200 16.24 4.74 5.10
C LEU A 200 17.46 5.63 4.86
#